data_AF-A0A401IK47-F1
#
_entry.id   AF-A0A401IK47-F1
#
_cell.length_a   1.000
_cell.length_b   1.000
_cell.length_c   1.000
_cell.angle_alpha   90.00
_cell.angle_beta   90.00
_cell.angle_gamma   90.00
#
_symmetry.space_group_name_H-M   'P 1'
#
loop_
_entity.id
_entity.type
_entity.pdbx_description
1 polymer ?
#
loop_
_entity_poly.entity_id
_entity_poly.type
_entity_poly.pdbx_seq_one_letter_code
_entity_poly.pdbx_strand_id
1 'polypeptide(L)'
;MDKFTEITTSISPEITTKTNDVPWWNRPVVGEKSILKDLLGKLSKTEVSESALVLHNREMNDLRVFAKTAQAIDNEKFGKEEFLIFVKIKYMLVKNVDKYKGIYDSLRLLQVAIEAKDSFISIDQTELRYRGSKQQEFYDFVQELLEDHENTATFRQQTQEKLIELLPQVKTDEGKIALQSYAKHLDKLSEHELGLKLLCLFKAYQLADYSILRVISEMIQNLGKSDLQDFRSLVALVMVNYSVFEKLRGIIGLSHSQSNPETYTRMIQYIALSNRYSISYIKFDELMKVMRKWFRPYYAIMGIRQEHPPTEYKQPKEFGEAIPGEEIYEKYRKWLKNKKTGMTYVDFGDET
;
A
#
# COMPACT_ATOMS: atom_id res chain seq x y z
N MET A 1 49.26 61.93 17.17
CA MET A 1 49.41 63.22 16.45
C MET A 1 48.10 63.62 15.80
N ASP A 2 47.42 64.68 16.24
CA ASP A 2 47.06 65.12 17.60
C ASP A 2 46.08 66.32 17.50
N LYS A 3 45.53 66.76 18.63
CA LYS A 3 44.75 68.01 18.79
C LYS A 3 45.66 69.24 18.47
N PHE A 4 45.21 70.47 18.22
CA PHE A 4 44.07 71.28 18.72
C PHE A 4 43.49 72.17 17.57
N THR A 5 42.23 72.66 17.53
CA THR A 5 41.53 73.69 18.37
C THR A 5 42.23 75.08 18.37
N GLU A 6 41.60 76.27 18.26
CA GLU A 6 40.22 76.79 18.44
C GLU A 6 39.81 77.83 17.34
N ILE A 7 38.54 78.00 16.93
CA ILE A 7 37.52 79.05 17.31
C ILE A 7 38.02 80.50 17.02
N THR A 8 37.31 81.42 16.34
CA THR A 8 35.94 82.01 16.50
C THR A 8 35.46 82.59 15.11
N THR A 9 34.24 83.11 14.81
CA THR A 9 32.98 83.48 15.51
C THR A 9 31.76 83.42 14.55
N SER A 10 30.57 83.73 15.09
CA SER A 10 29.27 84.21 14.53
C SER A 10 29.28 85.04 13.23
N ILE A 11 28.20 85.16 12.44
CA ILE A 11 26.73 85.27 12.72
C ILE A 11 25.95 84.64 11.52
N SER A 12 24.67 84.22 11.48
CA SER A 12 23.58 83.63 12.33
C SER A 12 22.26 83.74 11.49
N PRO A 13 21.08 83.15 11.83
CA PRO A 13 20.73 82.22 12.92
C PRO A 13 20.11 80.88 12.44
N GLU A 14 19.88 79.96 13.40
CA GLU A 14 19.14 78.71 13.22
C GLU A 14 17.63 78.87 13.48
N ILE A 15 16.80 77.96 12.96
CA ILE A 15 15.49 77.62 13.55
C ILE A 15 15.33 76.09 13.56
N THR A 16 15.68 75.46 14.68
CA THR A 16 15.42 74.03 14.95
C THR A 16 14.37 73.89 16.05
N THR A 17 13.14 73.52 15.67
CA THR A 17 12.03 73.44 16.64
C THR A 17 11.89 72.05 17.27
N LYS A 18 12.53 71.87 18.43
CA LYS A 18 12.08 71.01 19.54
C LYS A 18 11.85 71.91 20.75
N THR A 19 10.88 71.71 21.63
CA THR A 19 9.71 70.81 21.69
C THR A 19 8.75 71.44 22.71
N ASN A 20 7.44 71.14 22.65
CA ASN A 20 6.57 71.30 23.82
C ASN A 20 5.52 70.19 23.81
N ASP A 21 5.40 69.50 24.94
CA ASP A 21 4.49 68.36 25.09
C ASP A 21 3.04 68.82 25.31
N VAL A 22 2.14 68.24 24.53
CA VAL A 22 0.71 68.17 24.84
C VAL A 22 0.26 66.73 24.60
N PRO A 23 -0.30 66.02 25.60
CA PRO A 23 -0.75 64.65 25.44
C PRO A 23 -1.71 64.46 24.26
N TRP A 24 -1.61 63.30 23.61
CA TRP A 24 -2.24 63.02 22.32
C TRP A 24 -3.79 63.09 22.33
N TRP A 25 -4.41 63.02 23.51
CA TRP A 25 -5.87 63.05 23.70
C TRP A 25 -6.50 64.45 23.73
N ASN A 26 -5.73 65.54 23.62
CA ASN A 26 -6.29 66.90 23.64
C ASN A 26 -5.69 67.82 22.55
N ARG A 27 -5.98 67.49 21.28
CA ARG A 27 -5.70 68.36 20.11
C ARG A 27 -7.00 68.66 19.35
N PRO A 28 -7.33 69.93 19.03
CA PRO A 28 -8.53 70.25 18.26
C PRO A 28 -8.50 69.63 16.86
N VAL A 29 -9.60 69.01 16.44
CA VAL A 29 -9.71 68.31 15.15
C VAL A 29 -10.48 69.16 14.15
N VAL A 30 -9.77 69.89 13.27
CA VAL A 30 -10.32 70.39 12.01
C VAL A 30 -9.31 70.14 10.88
N GLY A 31 -9.60 69.13 10.09
CA GLY A 31 -8.91 68.80 8.84
C GLY A 31 -9.89 68.00 8.00
N GLU A 32 -10.74 68.71 7.25
CA GLU A 32 -11.84 68.06 6.53
C GLU A 32 -11.31 67.09 5.46
N LYS A 33 -11.92 65.89 5.40
CA LYS A 33 -11.74 64.87 4.34
C LYS A 33 -10.40 64.09 4.35
N SER A 34 -10.10 63.30 5.39
CA SER A 34 -9.81 61.85 5.26
C SER A 34 -9.56 61.14 6.60
N ILE A 35 -10.61 60.84 7.36
CA ILE A 35 -10.54 59.88 8.49
C ILE A 35 -11.78 58.97 8.49
N LEU A 36 -12.98 59.54 8.41
CA LEU A 36 -14.23 58.76 8.29
C LEU A 36 -14.24 57.85 7.05
N LYS A 37 -13.58 58.24 5.96
CA LYS A 37 -13.50 57.42 4.73
C LYS A 37 -12.57 56.21 4.89
N ASP A 38 -11.50 56.34 5.68
CA ASP A 38 -10.56 55.24 5.99
C ASP A 38 -11.09 54.30 7.08
N LEU A 39 -11.85 54.82 8.06
CA LEU A 39 -12.56 53.99 9.05
C LEU A 39 -13.76 53.23 8.45
N LEU A 40 -14.56 53.87 7.61
CA LEU A 40 -15.70 53.21 6.96
C LEU A 40 -15.27 52.33 5.77
N GLY A 41 -14.18 52.68 5.07
CA GLY A 41 -13.64 51.91 3.95
C GLY A 41 -13.14 50.51 4.33
N LYS A 42 -12.87 50.24 5.61
CA LYS A 42 -12.48 48.92 6.12
C LYS A 42 -13.64 48.05 6.63
N LEU A 43 -14.88 48.51 6.52
CA LEU A 43 -16.07 47.77 6.98
C LEU A 43 -16.81 47.01 5.86
N SER A 44 -16.59 47.37 4.59
CA SER A 44 -17.05 46.56 3.45
C SER A 44 -16.08 45.40 3.19
N LYS A 45 -16.36 44.25 3.80
CA LYS A 45 -15.68 42.99 3.47
C LYS A 45 -15.76 42.72 1.95
N THR A 46 -14.69 42.16 1.39
CA THR A 46 -14.59 41.82 -0.04
C THR A 46 -15.57 40.69 -0.38
N GLU A 47 -16.07 40.65 -1.61
CA GLU A 47 -16.87 39.51 -2.08
C GLU A 47 -15.97 38.40 -2.64
N VAL A 48 -16.33 37.14 -2.40
CA VAL A 48 -15.65 35.99 -3.00
C VAL A 48 -15.88 36.05 -4.51
N SER A 49 -14.83 35.83 -5.30
CA SER A 49 -14.94 35.94 -6.76
C SER A 49 -15.90 34.90 -7.33
N GLU A 50 -16.62 35.27 -8.41
CA GLU A 50 -17.52 34.35 -9.09
C GLU A 50 -16.78 33.09 -9.59
N SER A 51 -15.53 33.20 -10.02
CA SER A 51 -14.70 32.06 -10.41
C SER A 51 -14.39 31.11 -9.24
N ALA A 52 -14.12 31.64 -8.03
CA ALA A 52 -13.94 30.83 -6.84
C ALA A 52 -15.25 30.18 -6.37
N LEU A 53 -16.39 30.88 -6.51
CA LEU A 53 -17.73 30.34 -6.22
C LEU A 53 -18.12 29.21 -7.19
N VAL A 54 -17.88 29.40 -8.49
CA VAL A 54 -18.16 28.38 -9.52
C VAL A 54 -17.27 27.16 -9.33
N LEU A 55 -15.99 27.36 -8.99
CA LEU A 55 -15.07 26.27 -8.65
C LEU A 55 -15.54 25.52 -7.39
N HIS A 56 -15.79 26.23 -6.27
CA HIS A 56 -16.28 25.65 -5.02
C HIS A 56 -17.54 24.80 -5.23
N ASN A 57 -18.53 25.33 -5.97
CA ASN A 57 -19.76 24.60 -6.27
C ASN A 57 -19.57 23.38 -7.18
N ARG A 58 -18.60 23.42 -8.12
CA ARG A 58 -18.23 22.26 -8.94
C ARG A 58 -17.65 21.15 -8.07
N GLU A 59 -16.60 21.45 -7.32
CA GLU A 59 -15.95 20.48 -6.43
C GLU A 59 -16.96 19.93 -5.38
N MET A 60 -17.94 20.74 -4.95
CA MET A 60 -18.97 20.31 -4.00
C MET A 60 -19.94 19.30 -4.62
N ASN A 61 -20.25 19.43 -5.91
CA ASN A 61 -21.02 18.42 -6.64
C ASN A 61 -20.23 17.11 -6.80
N ASP A 62 -18.93 17.18 -7.08
CA ASP A 62 -18.07 16.01 -7.14
C ASP A 62 -17.96 15.31 -5.78
N LEU A 63 -17.85 16.05 -4.67
CA LEU A 63 -17.96 15.50 -3.31
C LEU A 63 -19.31 14.80 -3.08
N ARG A 64 -20.44 15.40 -3.48
CA ARG A 64 -21.78 14.79 -3.36
C ARG A 64 -21.90 13.48 -4.15
N VAL A 65 -21.19 13.35 -5.28
CA VAL A 65 -21.11 12.10 -6.05
C VAL A 65 -20.24 11.07 -5.34
N PHE A 66 -18.99 11.40 -5.02
CA PHE A 66 -18.06 10.44 -4.39
C PHE A 66 -18.53 10.01 -2.99
N ALA A 67 -19.15 10.88 -2.21
CA ALA A 67 -19.71 10.55 -0.90
C ALA A 67 -20.83 9.49 -1.00
N LYS A 68 -21.73 9.61 -1.99
CA LYS A 68 -22.77 8.59 -2.24
C LYS A 68 -22.16 7.25 -2.65
N THR A 69 -21.13 7.27 -3.51
CA THR A 69 -20.41 6.03 -3.88
C THR A 69 -19.69 5.42 -2.68
N ALA A 70 -19.06 6.24 -1.82
CA ALA A 70 -18.40 5.78 -0.61
C ALA A 70 -19.41 5.16 0.37
N GLN A 71 -20.52 5.84 0.67
CA GLN A 71 -21.61 5.34 1.52
C GLN A 71 -22.22 4.02 1.01
N ALA A 72 -22.24 3.80 -0.31
CA ALA A 72 -22.74 2.55 -0.91
C ALA A 72 -21.77 1.35 -0.83
N ILE A 73 -20.46 1.61 -0.68
CA ILE A 73 -19.41 0.56 -0.55
C ILE A 73 -19.05 0.33 0.93
N ASP A 74 -19.24 1.35 1.78
CA ASP A 74 -18.89 1.35 3.20
C ASP A 74 -19.48 0.16 3.97
N ASN A 75 -18.72 -0.36 4.94
CA ASN A 75 -19.13 -1.53 5.69
C ASN A 75 -18.50 -1.62 7.07
N GLU A 76 -19.33 -1.88 8.08
CA GLU A 76 -18.88 -2.10 9.47
C GLU A 76 -17.87 -3.25 9.59
N LYS A 77 -17.92 -4.25 8.69
CA LYS A 77 -16.95 -5.35 8.65
C LYS A 77 -15.51 -4.86 8.43
N PHE A 78 -15.31 -3.71 7.78
CA PHE A 78 -13.99 -3.10 7.62
C PHE A 78 -13.46 -2.46 8.92
N GLY A 79 -14.31 -2.25 9.94
CA GLY A 79 -13.93 -1.76 11.26
C GLY A 79 -13.48 -2.86 12.24
N LYS A 80 -13.56 -4.15 11.85
CA LYS A 80 -13.13 -5.26 12.70
C LYS A 80 -11.61 -5.24 12.89
N GLU A 81 -11.16 -5.43 14.13
CA GLU A 81 -9.74 -5.28 14.50
C GLU A 81 -8.81 -6.19 13.69
N GLU A 82 -9.15 -7.47 13.53
CA GLU A 82 -8.37 -8.42 12.72
C GLU A 82 -8.31 -8.03 11.22
N PHE A 83 -9.38 -7.45 10.66
CA PHE A 83 -9.37 -6.91 9.29
C PHE A 83 -8.50 -5.65 9.18
N LEU A 84 -8.57 -4.76 10.17
CA LEU A 84 -7.69 -3.59 10.25
C LEU A 84 -6.22 -4.01 10.40
N ILE A 85 -5.93 -5.09 11.12
CA ILE A 85 -4.59 -5.71 11.19
C ILE A 85 -4.17 -6.21 9.80
N PHE A 86 -5.02 -6.92 9.07
CA PHE A 86 -4.72 -7.35 7.70
C PHE A 86 -4.39 -6.18 6.76
N VAL A 87 -5.20 -5.12 6.76
CA VAL A 87 -4.95 -3.90 5.96
C VAL A 87 -3.60 -3.27 6.33
N LYS A 88 -3.29 -3.16 7.62
CA LYS A 88 -2.01 -2.59 8.11
C LYS A 88 -0.82 -3.44 7.71
N ILE A 89 -0.91 -4.77 7.81
CA ILE A 89 0.13 -5.70 7.35
C ILE A 89 0.35 -5.55 5.85
N LYS A 90 -0.73 -5.50 5.05
CA LYS A 90 -0.65 -5.34 3.60
C LYS A 90 -0.01 -4.00 3.18
N TYR A 91 -0.32 -2.91 3.89
CA TYR A 91 0.37 -1.62 3.70
C TYR A 91 1.87 -1.75 4.01
N MET A 92 2.24 -2.32 5.17
CA MET A 92 3.65 -2.43 5.58
C MET A 92 4.49 -3.29 4.64
N LEU A 93 3.89 -4.34 4.08
CA LEU A 93 4.50 -5.17 3.02
C LEU A 93 4.70 -4.36 1.72
N VAL A 94 3.65 -3.72 1.20
CA VAL A 94 3.70 -3.01 -0.09
C VAL A 94 4.61 -1.77 -0.04
N LYS A 95 4.61 -1.02 1.07
CA LYS A 95 5.50 0.15 1.26
C LYS A 95 6.89 -0.26 1.83
N ASN A 96 7.14 -1.56 2.07
CA ASN A 96 8.44 -2.14 2.46
C ASN A 96 9.03 -1.58 3.78
N VAL A 97 8.20 -1.50 4.84
CA VAL A 97 8.48 -0.81 6.11
C VAL A 97 8.31 -1.69 7.36
N ASP A 98 8.79 -1.17 8.50
CA ASP A 98 8.73 -1.82 9.82
C ASP A 98 9.19 -3.29 9.79
N LYS A 99 8.46 -4.16 10.51
CA LYS A 99 8.76 -5.59 10.69
C LYS A 99 8.46 -6.45 9.44
N TYR A 100 8.09 -5.81 8.34
CA TYR A 100 7.76 -6.41 7.04
C TYR A 100 8.73 -6.01 5.93
N LYS A 101 9.77 -5.22 6.26
CA LYS A 101 10.81 -4.81 5.32
C LYS A 101 11.60 -6.02 4.79
N GLY A 102 11.71 -6.10 3.46
CA GLY A 102 12.53 -7.07 2.74
C GLY A 102 11.98 -8.49 2.65
N ILE A 103 10.73 -8.76 3.06
CA ILE A 103 10.15 -10.12 3.04
C ILE A 103 8.97 -10.30 2.06
N TYR A 104 8.62 -9.27 1.26
CA TYR A 104 7.45 -9.32 0.38
C TYR A 104 7.58 -10.35 -0.76
N ASP A 105 8.73 -10.41 -1.43
CA ASP A 105 8.92 -11.37 -2.53
C ASP A 105 9.03 -12.80 -2.03
N SER A 106 9.68 -13.02 -0.87
CA SER A 106 9.67 -14.29 -0.15
C SER A 106 8.27 -14.74 0.25
N LEU A 107 7.41 -13.78 0.63
CA LEU A 107 6.01 -14.04 0.97
C LEU A 107 5.19 -14.42 -0.27
N ARG A 108 5.43 -13.78 -1.42
CA ARG A 108 4.82 -14.17 -2.70
C ARG A 108 5.29 -15.56 -3.14
N LEU A 109 6.59 -15.86 -3.04
CA LEU A 109 7.14 -17.19 -3.33
C LEU A 109 6.53 -18.27 -2.42
N LEU A 110 6.43 -18.02 -1.11
CA LEU A 110 5.79 -18.93 -0.17
C LEU A 110 4.30 -19.14 -0.51
N GLN A 111 3.56 -18.06 -0.81
CA GLN A 111 2.14 -18.13 -1.17
C GLN A 111 1.92 -18.98 -2.43
N VAL A 112 2.66 -18.71 -3.52
CA VAL A 112 2.56 -19.50 -4.77
C VAL A 112 2.97 -20.96 -4.53
N ALA A 113 4.00 -21.21 -3.70
CA ALA A 113 4.40 -22.57 -3.35
C ALA A 113 3.30 -23.35 -2.61
N ILE A 114 2.52 -22.69 -1.74
CA ILE A 114 1.38 -23.29 -1.05
C ILE A 114 0.19 -23.51 -2.00
N GLU A 115 -0.12 -22.53 -2.85
CA GLU A 115 -1.25 -22.58 -3.81
C GLU A 115 -1.04 -23.64 -4.89
N ALA A 116 0.21 -23.86 -5.31
CA ALA A 116 0.58 -24.85 -6.33
C ALA A 116 1.14 -26.17 -5.78
N LYS A 117 1.18 -26.37 -4.45
CA LYS A 117 1.79 -27.52 -3.76
C LYS A 117 1.47 -28.87 -4.40
N ASP A 118 0.21 -29.09 -4.79
CA ASP A 118 -0.26 -30.37 -5.29
C ASP A 118 0.30 -30.68 -6.70
N SER A 119 0.68 -29.64 -7.46
CA SER A 119 1.32 -29.81 -8.77
C SER A 119 2.79 -30.18 -8.63
N PHE A 120 3.51 -29.55 -7.69
CA PHE A 120 4.87 -29.94 -7.34
C PHE A 120 4.94 -31.39 -6.83
N ILE A 121 4.01 -31.78 -5.93
CA ILE A 121 3.91 -33.15 -5.41
C ILE A 121 3.62 -34.17 -6.52
N SER A 122 2.68 -33.88 -7.44
CA SER A 122 2.37 -34.78 -8.56
C SER A 122 3.52 -34.93 -9.57
N ILE A 123 4.29 -33.85 -9.80
CA ILE A 123 5.48 -33.84 -10.65
C ILE A 123 6.54 -34.79 -10.10
N ASP A 124 6.92 -34.60 -8.83
CA ASP A 124 7.91 -35.42 -8.11
C ASP A 124 7.49 -36.90 -8.03
N GLN A 125 6.25 -37.19 -7.64
CA GLN A 125 5.73 -38.56 -7.59
C GLN A 125 5.71 -39.24 -8.96
N THR A 126 5.55 -38.48 -10.04
CA THR A 126 5.59 -39.01 -11.41
C THR A 126 7.02 -39.33 -11.85
N GLU A 127 7.98 -38.41 -11.63
CA GLU A 127 9.41 -38.63 -11.89
C GLU A 127 9.95 -39.83 -11.10
N LEU A 128 9.60 -39.93 -9.81
CA LEU A 128 10.04 -41.02 -8.95
C LEU A 128 9.50 -42.39 -9.41
N ARG A 129 8.26 -42.45 -9.91
CA ARG A 129 7.55 -43.70 -10.24
C ARG A 129 7.74 -44.17 -11.69
N TYR A 130 7.82 -43.27 -12.67
CA TYR A 130 7.74 -43.61 -14.09
C TYR A 130 9.08 -43.41 -14.82
N ARG A 131 10.07 -44.24 -14.47
CA ARG A 131 11.47 -44.14 -14.96
C ARG A 131 11.73 -44.87 -16.28
N GLY A 132 10.82 -44.78 -17.25
CA GLY A 132 11.07 -45.30 -18.60
C GLY A 132 11.97 -44.34 -19.39
N SER A 133 12.75 -44.85 -20.34
CA SER A 133 13.72 -44.03 -21.10
C SER A 133 13.08 -42.80 -21.78
N LYS A 134 11.85 -42.92 -22.32
CA LYS A 134 11.12 -41.81 -22.95
C LYS A 134 10.40 -40.89 -21.96
N GLN A 135 10.23 -41.33 -20.71
CA GLN A 135 9.86 -40.45 -19.60
C GLN A 135 11.05 -39.62 -19.15
N GLN A 136 12.21 -40.25 -18.96
CA GLN A 136 13.45 -39.57 -18.55
C GLN A 136 13.86 -38.50 -19.58
N GLU A 137 13.85 -38.83 -20.88
CA GLU A 137 14.10 -37.84 -21.95
C GLU A 137 13.18 -36.61 -21.87
N PHE A 138 11.94 -36.76 -21.39
CA PHE A 138 11.04 -35.63 -21.17
C PHE A 138 11.37 -34.84 -19.89
N TYR A 139 11.75 -35.53 -18.82
CA TYR A 139 12.10 -34.89 -17.54
C TYR A 139 13.43 -34.12 -17.65
N ASP A 140 14.40 -34.68 -18.36
CA ASP A 140 15.71 -34.07 -18.62
C ASP A 140 15.55 -32.83 -19.52
N PHE A 141 14.79 -32.94 -20.61
CA PHE A 141 14.41 -31.79 -21.46
C PHE A 141 13.70 -30.67 -20.68
N VAL A 142 12.78 -31.03 -19.78
CA VAL A 142 12.09 -30.04 -18.92
C VAL A 142 13.05 -29.40 -17.91
N GLN A 143 14.08 -30.11 -17.43
CA GLN A 143 15.12 -29.50 -16.58
C GLN A 143 15.95 -28.48 -17.36
N GLU A 144 16.45 -28.84 -18.54
CA GLU A 144 17.19 -27.94 -19.43
C GLU A 144 16.35 -26.69 -19.77
N LEU A 145 15.07 -26.88 -20.13
CA LEU A 145 14.15 -25.80 -20.46
C LEU A 145 13.76 -24.94 -19.24
N LEU A 146 13.77 -25.47 -18.02
CA LEU A 146 13.57 -24.65 -16.82
C LEU A 146 14.72 -23.66 -16.57
N GLU A 147 15.92 -23.96 -17.05
CA GLU A 147 17.12 -23.14 -16.86
C GLU A 147 17.26 -22.02 -17.90
N ASP A 148 16.79 -22.21 -19.15
CA ASP A 148 16.98 -21.28 -20.29
C ASP A 148 15.68 -20.85 -21.02
N HIS A 149 14.52 -20.86 -20.36
CA HIS A 149 13.27 -20.37 -20.97
C HIS A 149 13.18 -18.83 -20.99
N GLU A 150 12.92 -18.27 -22.16
CA GLU A 150 12.69 -16.81 -22.35
C GLU A 150 11.47 -16.30 -21.55
N ASN A 151 10.36 -17.04 -21.58
CA ASN A 151 9.10 -16.68 -20.92
C ASN A 151 8.17 -17.90 -20.75
N THR A 152 7.09 -17.73 -19.98
CA THR A 152 6.15 -18.81 -19.64
C THR A 152 5.33 -19.35 -20.81
N ALA A 153 5.13 -18.59 -21.90
CA ALA A 153 4.42 -19.07 -23.09
C ALA A 153 5.34 -19.93 -23.96
N THR A 154 6.59 -19.48 -24.19
CA THR A 154 7.64 -20.25 -24.88
C THR A 154 7.88 -21.60 -24.16
N PHE A 155 7.97 -21.58 -22.81
CA PHE A 155 8.09 -22.77 -21.98
C PHE A 155 6.95 -23.79 -22.22
N ARG A 156 5.68 -23.35 -22.23
CA ARG A 156 4.52 -24.22 -22.49
C ARG A 156 4.58 -24.83 -23.89
N GLN A 157 4.86 -24.02 -24.90
CA GLN A 157 4.88 -24.45 -26.29
C GLN A 157 5.91 -25.57 -26.47
N GLN A 158 7.15 -25.34 -26.06
CA GLN A 158 8.24 -26.32 -26.19
C GLN A 158 7.99 -27.58 -25.36
N THR A 159 7.43 -27.45 -24.15
CA THR A 159 6.98 -28.59 -23.32
C THR A 159 5.92 -29.43 -24.05
N GLN A 160 4.93 -28.79 -24.67
CA GLN A 160 3.84 -29.47 -25.37
C GLN A 160 4.29 -30.08 -26.71
N GLU A 161 5.19 -29.43 -27.44
CA GLU A 161 5.80 -29.96 -28.67
C GLU A 161 6.63 -31.22 -28.38
N LYS A 162 7.51 -31.19 -27.36
CA LYS A 162 8.28 -32.38 -26.96
C LYS A 162 7.39 -33.49 -26.41
N LEU A 163 6.26 -33.16 -25.76
CA LEU A 163 5.29 -34.16 -25.33
C LEU A 163 4.68 -34.89 -26.54
N ILE A 164 4.27 -34.15 -27.58
CA ILE A 164 3.69 -34.71 -28.80
C ILE A 164 4.72 -35.60 -29.55
N GLU A 165 6.00 -35.21 -29.56
CA GLU A 165 7.09 -36.01 -30.12
C GLU A 165 7.29 -37.35 -29.39
N LEU A 166 7.30 -37.34 -28.06
CA LEU A 166 7.64 -38.52 -27.26
C LEU A 166 6.47 -39.46 -26.98
N LEU A 167 5.24 -38.96 -26.85
CA LEU A 167 4.08 -39.75 -26.44
C LEU A 167 3.81 -41.01 -27.30
N PRO A 168 3.97 -40.99 -28.65
CA PRO A 168 3.83 -42.19 -29.48
C PRO A 168 4.90 -43.25 -29.24
N GLN A 169 6.06 -42.85 -28.69
CA GLN A 169 7.22 -43.71 -28.44
C GLN A 169 7.11 -44.45 -27.09
N VAL A 170 6.12 -44.09 -26.25
CA VAL A 170 5.89 -44.67 -24.93
C VAL A 170 5.12 -45.99 -25.03
N LYS A 171 5.72 -47.07 -24.50
CA LYS A 171 5.24 -48.45 -24.69
C LYS A 171 3.99 -48.82 -23.90
N THR A 172 3.67 -48.13 -22.80
CA THR A 172 2.55 -48.46 -21.91
C THR A 172 1.59 -47.28 -21.77
N ASP A 173 0.30 -47.57 -21.63
CA ASP A 173 -0.72 -46.52 -21.55
C ASP A 173 -0.69 -45.79 -20.20
N GLU A 174 -0.32 -46.47 -19.11
CA GLU A 174 -0.02 -45.82 -17.82
C GLU A 174 1.15 -44.85 -17.95
N GLY A 175 2.15 -45.19 -18.78
CA GLY A 175 3.30 -44.33 -19.06
C GLY A 175 2.95 -43.10 -19.89
N LYS A 176 1.97 -43.21 -20.80
CA LYS A 176 1.41 -42.09 -21.58
C LYS A 176 0.59 -41.16 -20.68
N ILE A 177 -0.31 -41.74 -19.88
CA ILE A 177 -1.14 -41.01 -18.91
C ILE A 177 -0.27 -40.27 -17.89
N ALA A 178 0.81 -40.88 -17.41
CA ALA A 178 1.77 -40.24 -16.51
C ALA A 178 2.42 -39.00 -17.15
N LEU A 179 2.91 -39.11 -18.39
CA LEU A 179 3.51 -37.97 -19.12
C LEU A 179 2.51 -36.84 -19.41
N GLN A 180 1.30 -37.18 -19.82
CA GLN A 180 0.22 -36.20 -20.02
C GLN A 180 -0.17 -35.49 -18.71
N SER A 181 -0.26 -36.23 -17.60
CA SER A 181 -0.55 -35.67 -16.28
C SER A 181 0.58 -34.76 -15.78
N TYR A 182 1.83 -35.17 -16.01
CA TYR A 182 3.02 -34.40 -15.68
C TYR A 182 3.07 -33.07 -16.45
N ALA A 183 2.91 -33.11 -17.78
CA ALA A 183 2.84 -31.92 -18.62
C ALA A 183 1.67 -30.98 -18.24
N LYS A 184 0.51 -31.54 -17.85
CA LYS A 184 -0.62 -30.75 -17.32
C LYS A 184 -0.28 -30.02 -16.00
N HIS A 185 0.55 -30.61 -15.14
CA HIS A 185 1.04 -29.94 -13.94
C HIS A 185 2.10 -28.88 -14.24
N LEU A 186 2.94 -29.07 -15.26
CA LEU A 186 3.85 -28.03 -15.76
C LEU A 186 3.09 -26.83 -16.35
N ASP A 187 2.07 -27.08 -17.19
CA ASP A 187 1.22 -26.03 -17.77
C ASP A 187 0.56 -25.18 -16.67
N LYS A 188 -0.01 -25.83 -15.64
CA LYS A 188 -0.55 -25.14 -14.46
C LYS A 188 0.52 -24.35 -13.69
N LEU A 189 1.73 -24.88 -13.49
CA LEU A 189 2.81 -24.13 -12.84
C LEU A 189 3.26 -22.92 -13.65
N SER A 190 3.24 -23.03 -14.98
CA SER A 190 3.57 -21.94 -15.91
C SER A 190 2.48 -20.86 -16.05
N GLU A 191 1.39 -20.95 -15.29
CA GLU A 191 0.43 -19.83 -15.11
C GLU A 191 1.14 -18.59 -14.56
N HIS A 192 2.17 -18.76 -13.73
CA HIS A 192 2.97 -17.67 -13.18
C HIS A 192 4.46 -17.98 -13.27
N GLU A 193 5.28 -16.98 -13.64
CA GLU A 193 6.76 -17.07 -13.66
C GLU A 193 7.34 -17.58 -12.32
N LEU A 194 6.74 -17.15 -11.20
CA LEU A 194 7.10 -17.63 -9.86
C LEU A 194 6.91 -19.14 -9.70
N GLY A 195 5.97 -19.77 -10.40
CA GLY A 195 5.74 -21.22 -10.37
C GLY A 195 6.87 -22.01 -11.03
N LEU A 196 7.36 -21.56 -12.20
CA LEU A 196 8.54 -22.14 -12.87
C LEU A 196 9.82 -21.89 -12.07
N LYS A 197 10.00 -20.67 -11.56
CA LYS A 197 11.13 -20.32 -10.68
C LYS A 197 11.17 -21.19 -9.43
N LEU A 198 10.02 -21.44 -8.80
CA LEU A 198 9.90 -22.36 -7.68
C LEU A 198 10.26 -23.79 -8.10
N LEU A 199 9.78 -24.29 -9.25
CA LEU A 199 10.07 -25.65 -9.71
C LEU A 199 11.58 -25.88 -9.92
N CYS A 200 12.25 -24.95 -10.60
CA CYS A 200 13.71 -24.93 -10.75
C CYS A 200 14.42 -24.96 -9.38
N LEU A 201 14.00 -24.10 -8.44
CA LEU A 201 14.59 -24.05 -7.09
C LEU A 201 14.35 -25.34 -6.29
N PHE A 202 13.16 -25.94 -6.34
CA PHE A 202 12.89 -27.21 -5.66
C PHE A 202 13.78 -28.35 -6.16
N LYS A 203 13.96 -28.47 -7.48
CA LYS A 203 14.86 -29.44 -8.11
C LYS A 203 16.33 -29.16 -7.75
N ALA A 204 16.78 -27.91 -7.87
CA ALA A 204 18.16 -27.50 -7.57
C ALA A 204 18.55 -27.73 -6.10
N TYR A 205 17.64 -27.49 -5.15
CA TYR A 205 17.87 -27.78 -3.72
C TYR A 205 17.70 -29.27 -3.34
N GLN A 206 17.39 -30.15 -4.30
CA GLN A 206 17.13 -31.58 -4.09
C GLN A 206 16.16 -31.87 -2.94
N LEU A 207 15.12 -31.03 -2.80
CA LEU A 207 14.12 -31.17 -1.74
C LEU A 207 13.08 -32.22 -2.12
N ALA A 208 13.55 -33.47 -2.19
CA ALA A 208 12.83 -34.71 -2.48
C ALA A 208 11.78 -35.11 -1.40
N ASP A 209 11.27 -34.13 -0.67
CA ASP A 209 10.10 -34.26 0.18
C ASP A 209 9.27 -32.97 0.19
N TYR A 210 8.43 -32.84 -0.82
CA TYR A 210 7.43 -31.78 -0.93
C TYR A 210 6.35 -31.84 0.18
N SER A 211 6.38 -32.82 1.10
CA SER A 211 5.54 -32.80 2.31
C SER A 211 5.75 -31.54 3.16
N ILE A 212 6.91 -30.88 3.06
CA ILE A 212 7.20 -29.59 3.68
C ILE A 212 6.13 -28.54 3.31
N LEU A 213 5.74 -28.47 2.04
CA LEU A 213 4.65 -27.59 1.58
C LEU A 213 3.29 -28.05 2.09
N ARG A 214 3.09 -29.36 2.19
CA ARG A 214 1.86 -29.94 2.73
C ARG A 214 1.66 -29.56 4.20
N VAL A 215 2.67 -29.74 5.05
CA VAL A 215 2.64 -29.36 6.47
C VAL A 215 2.35 -27.87 6.63
N ILE A 216 3.08 -27.00 5.92
CA ILE A 216 2.87 -25.55 6.04
C ILE A 216 1.49 -25.13 5.50
N SER A 217 0.99 -25.77 4.45
CA SER A 217 -0.37 -25.56 3.94
C SER A 217 -1.45 -26.00 4.95
N GLU A 218 -1.29 -27.17 5.56
CA GLU A 218 -2.21 -27.68 6.60
C GLU A 218 -2.17 -26.81 7.86
N MET A 219 -1.01 -26.29 8.27
CA MET A 219 -0.89 -25.28 9.33
C MET A 219 -1.69 -24.02 9.00
N ILE A 220 -1.56 -23.47 7.79
CA ILE A 220 -2.27 -22.25 7.34
C ILE A 220 -3.79 -22.49 7.23
N GLN A 221 -4.21 -23.68 6.80
CA GLN A 221 -5.63 -24.07 6.79
C GLN A 221 -6.21 -24.18 8.20
N ASN A 222 -5.45 -24.72 9.16
CA ASN A 222 -5.87 -24.77 10.57
C ASN A 222 -5.94 -23.37 11.19
N LEU A 223 -4.98 -22.48 10.89
CA LEU A 223 -5.03 -21.06 11.24
C LEU A 223 -6.28 -20.35 10.69
N GLY A 224 -6.88 -20.86 9.62
CA GLY A 224 -8.17 -20.41 9.10
C GLY A 224 -9.32 -20.42 10.13
N LYS A 225 -9.20 -21.17 11.24
CA LYS A 225 -10.17 -21.21 12.36
C LYS A 225 -9.67 -20.54 13.65
N SER A 226 -8.42 -20.07 13.71
CA SER A 226 -7.80 -19.46 14.89
C SER A 226 -8.00 -17.94 14.96
N ASP A 227 -7.85 -17.36 16.14
CA ASP A 227 -7.59 -15.92 16.28
C ASP A 227 -6.19 -15.62 15.72
N LEU A 228 -6.09 -14.72 14.73
CA LEU A 228 -4.83 -14.36 14.09
C LEU A 228 -4.17 -13.14 14.74
N GLN A 229 -4.75 -12.62 15.84
CA GLN A 229 -4.27 -11.45 16.55
C GLN A 229 -3.23 -11.81 17.63
N ASP A 230 -3.31 -12.99 18.25
CA ASP A 230 -2.28 -13.48 19.18
C ASP A 230 -1.02 -13.95 18.45
N PHE A 231 -0.19 -12.97 18.09
CA PHE A 231 1.12 -13.21 17.50
C PHE A 231 2.04 -14.11 18.36
N ARG A 232 1.85 -14.21 19.68
CA ARG A 232 2.70 -15.08 20.53
C ARG A 232 2.38 -16.55 20.31
N SER A 233 1.09 -16.91 20.29
CA SER A 233 0.66 -18.28 19.96
C SER A 233 1.04 -18.66 18.52
N LEU A 234 0.99 -17.72 17.57
CA LEU A 234 1.46 -17.95 16.20
C LEU A 234 2.99 -18.16 16.14
N VAL A 235 3.80 -17.44 16.94
CA VAL A 235 5.25 -17.71 17.07
C VAL A 235 5.51 -19.09 17.68
N ALA A 236 4.79 -19.47 18.74
CA ALA A 236 4.94 -20.79 19.35
C ALA A 236 4.65 -21.93 18.36
N LEU A 237 3.58 -21.80 17.57
CA LEU A 237 3.23 -22.74 16.50
C LEU A 237 4.32 -22.86 15.42
N VAL A 238 4.97 -21.74 15.06
CA VAL A 238 6.11 -21.74 14.13
C VAL A 238 7.35 -22.37 14.74
N MET A 239 7.68 -22.07 16.00
CA MET A 239 8.87 -22.65 16.67
C MET A 239 8.82 -24.17 16.73
N VAL A 240 7.66 -24.77 17.01
CA VAL A 240 7.45 -26.23 16.98
C VAL A 240 7.73 -26.84 15.61
N ASN A 241 7.54 -26.07 14.53
CA ASN A 241 7.70 -26.51 13.14
C ASN A 241 8.90 -25.85 12.44
N TYR A 242 9.83 -25.24 13.19
CA TYR A 242 10.82 -24.32 12.62
C TYR A 242 11.74 -24.98 11.57
N SER A 243 12.12 -26.24 11.78
CA SER A 243 12.93 -27.02 10.84
C SER A 243 12.21 -27.32 9.50
N VAL A 244 10.89 -27.17 9.43
CA VAL A 244 10.10 -27.27 8.19
C VAL A 244 10.22 -25.94 7.42
N PHE A 245 10.11 -24.81 8.11
CA PHE A 245 10.26 -23.47 7.54
C PHE A 245 11.70 -23.15 7.11
N GLU A 246 12.70 -23.58 7.88
CA GLU A 246 14.11 -23.36 7.56
C GLU A 246 14.51 -24.02 6.24
N LYS A 247 14.02 -25.23 5.94
CA LYS A 247 14.25 -25.91 4.66
C LYS A 247 13.74 -25.10 3.47
N LEU A 248 12.63 -24.36 3.62
CA LEU A 248 12.13 -23.49 2.55
C LEU A 248 12.96 -22.21 2.34
N ARG A 249 13.85 -21.82 3.27
CA ARG A 249 14.59 -20.54 3.24
C ARG A 249 15.20 -20.23 1.87
N GLY A 250 15.89 -21.21 1.28
CA GLY A 250 16.57 -21.09 -0.01
C GLY A 250 15.63 -20.96 -1.21
N ILE A 251 14.48 -21.65 -1.18
CA ILE A 251 13.46 -21.61 -2.24
C ILE A 251 12.71 -20.28 -2.23
N ILE A 252 12.34 -19.79 -1.04
CA ILE A 252 11.62 -18.52 -0.89
C ILE A 252 12.57 -17.31 -0.80
N GLY A 253 13.87 -17.50 -1.05
CA GLY A 253 14.85 -16.41 -1.14
C GLY A 253 15.04 -15.58 0.14
N LEU A 254 14.75 -16.13 1.33
CA LEU A 254 15.02 -15.42 2.59
C LEU A 254 16.52 -15.43 2.89
N SER A 255 17.07 -14.29 3.29
CA SER A 255 18.43 -14.24 3.81
C SER A 255 18.54 -14.91 5.19
N HIS A 256 19.75 -15.32 5.58
CA HIS A 256 20.00 -15.94 6.89
C HIS A 256 19.56 -15.05 8.07
N SER A 257 19.67 -13.72 7.98
CA SER A 257 19.23 -12.81 9.05
C SER A 257 17.70 -12.67 9.15
N GLN A 258 16.98 -12.90 8.05
CA GLN A 258 15.52 -12.89 8.03
C GLN A 258 14.90 -14.26 8.36
N SER A 259 15.66 -15.34 8.25
CA SER A 259 15.28 -16.69 8.66
C SER A 259 15.19 -16.81 10.19
N ASN A 260 14.05 -16.40 10.75
CA ASN A 260 13.73 -16.49 12.18
C ASN A 260 12.22 -16.78 12.37
N PRO A 261 11.80 -17.36 13.52
CA PRO A 261 10.41 -17.74 13.75
C PRO A 261 9.41 -16.59 13.52
N GLU A 262 9.74 -15.37 13.95
CA GLU A 262 8.84 -14.23 13.84
C GLU A 262 8.65 -13.75 12.39
N THR A 263 9.63 -13.91 11.51
CA THR A 263 9.45 -13.69 10.06
C THR A 263 8.46 -14.69 9.48
N TYR A 264 8.68 -16.00 9.70
CA TYR A 264 7.77 -17.04 9.21
C TYR A 264 6.36 -16.87 9.80
N THR A 265 6.25 -16.45 11.06
CA THR A 265 4.97 -16.09 11.70
C THR A 265 4.24 -14.99 10.94
N ARG A 266 4.93 -13.90 10.60
CA ARG A 266 4.36 -12.79 9.79
C ARG A 266 3.89 -13.25 8.43
N MET A 267 4.62 -14.17 7.81
CA MET A 267 4.27 -14.73 6.50
C MET A 267 3.00 -15.58 6.58
N ILE A 268 2.92 -16.55 7.50
CA ILE A 268 1.72 -17.40 7.63
C ILE A 268 0.51 -16.62 8.17
N GLN A 269 0.72 -15.62 9.03
CA GLN A 269 -0.32 -14.69 9.48
C GLN A 269 -0.91 -13.91 8.31
N TYR A 270 -0.07 -13.35 7.43
CA TYR A 270 -0.57 -12.64 6.24
C TYR A 270 -1.33 -13.58 5.29
N ILE A 271 -0.82 -14.78 5.02
CA ILE A 271 -1.49 -15.73 4.10
C ILE A 271 -2.86 -16.16 4.68
N ALA A 272 -2.92 -16.50 5.98
CA ALA A 272 -4.18 -16.84 6.65
C ALA A 272 -5.19 -15.67 6.65
N LEU A 273 -4.74 -14.44 6.92
CA LEU A 273 -5.57 -13.24 6.84
C LEU A 273 -6.03 -12.95 5.41
N SER A 274 -5.16 -13.11 4.41
CA SER A 274 -5.47 -12.92 2.99
C SER A 274 -6.55 -13.91 2.54
N ASN A 275 -6.43 -15.18 2.92
CA ASN A 275 -7.42 -16.22 2.64
C ASN A 275 -8.76 -15.92 3.33
N ARG A 276 -8.73 -15.40 4.57
CA ARG A 276 -9.93 -15.02 5.35
C ARG A 276 -10.64 -13.76 4.83
N TYR A 277 -9.90 -12.80 4.25
CA TYR A 277 -10.40 -11.45 3.98
C TYR A 277 -10.31 -10.96 2.53
N SER A 278 -9.80 -11.76 1.58
CA SER A 278 -9.68 -11.43 0.15
C SER A 278 -10.88 -10.65 -0.43
N ILE A 279 -12.10 -11.21 -0.33
CA ILE A 279 -13.35 -10.61 -0.85
C ILE A 279 -13.69 -9.29 -0.15
N SER A 280 -13.45 -9.20 1.16
CA SER A 280 -13.68 -7.96 1.91
C SER A 280 -12.65 -6.89 1.56
N TYR A 281 -11.41 -7.29 1.29
CA TYR A 281 -10.34 -6.38 0.87
C TYR A 281 -10.58 -5.77 -0.51
N ILE A 282 -11.14 -6.52 -1.47
CA ILE A 282 -11.50 -5.98 -2.79
C ILE A 282 -12.44 -4.77 -2.64
N LYS A 283 -13.54 -4.93 -1.89
CA LYS A 283 -14.49 -3.85 -1.61
C LYS A 283 -13.89 -2.71 -0.79
N PHE A 284 -12.99 -3.02 0.13
CA PHE A 284 -12.26 -1.99 0.89
C PHE A 284 -11.31 -1.18 -0.02
N ASP A 285 -10.58 -1.82 -0.94
CA ASP A 285 -9.72 -1.11 -1.90
C ASP A 285 -10.55 -0.30 -2.92
N GLU A 286 -11.73 -0.77 -3.34
CA GLU A 286 -12.72 0.04 -4.07
C GLU A 286 -13.13 1.30 -3.29
N LEU A 287 -13.44 1.16 -1.99
CA LEU A 287 -13.72 2.31 -1.12
C LEU A 287 -12.51 3.25 -1.03
N MET A 288 -11.30 2.74 -0.83
CA MET A 288 -10.08 3.57 -0.78
C MET A 288 -9.74 4.21 -2.12
N LYS A 289 -10.14 3.64 -3.26
CA LYS A 289 -10.06 4.27 -4.60
C LYS A 289 -11.08 5.41 -4.75
N VAL A 290 -12.27 5.29 -4.16
CA VAL A 290 -13.26 6.38 -4.10
C VAL A 290 -12.79 7.49 -3.16
N MET A 291 -12.28 7.17 -1.97
CA MET A 291 -11.78 8.18 -1.03
C MET A 291 -10.58 8.96 -1.59
N ARG A 292 -9.69 8.30 -2.37
CA ARG A 292 -8.62 8.99 -3.13
C ARG A 292 -9.13 9.98 -4.17
N LYS A 293 -10.28 9.72 -4.80
CA LYS A 293 -10.93 10.68 -5.72
C LYS A 293 -11.66 11.79 -4.99
N TRP A 294 -12.22 11.49 -3.81
CA TRP A 294 -12.91 12.42 -2.92
C TRP A 294 -11.97 13.45 -2.28
N PHE A 295 -10.73 13.07 -1.95
CA PHE A 295 -9.78 13.96 -1.27
C PHE A 295 -9.40 15.20 -2.09
N ARG A 296 -9.30 15.09 -3.43
CA ARG A 296 -8.95 16.21 -4.31
C ARG A 296 -9.97 17.39 -4.25
N PRO A 297 -11.27 17.19 -4.51
CA PRO A 297 -12.26 18.27 -4.37
C PRO A 297 -12.43 18.73 -2.92
N TYR A 298 -12.21 17.86 -1.93
CA TYR A 298 -12.17 18.25 -0.50
C TYR A 298 -11.05 19.27 -0.25
N TYR A 299 -9.82 18.96 -0.66
CA TYR A 299 -8.67 19.85 -0.49
C TYR A 299 -8.86 21.17 -1.24
N ALA A 300 -9.40 21.14 -2.46
CA ALA A 300 -9.73 22.34 -3.23
C ALA A 300 -10.76 23.24 -2.49
N ILE A 301 -11.83 22.66 -1.92
CA ILE A 301 -12.82 23.40 -1.13
C ILE A 301 -12.22 23.96 0.17
N MET A 302 -11.35 23.21 0.85
CA MET A 302 -10.64 23.69 2.02
C MET A 302 -9.73 24.88 1.67
N GLY A 303 -8.98 24.80 0.56
CA GLY A 303 -8.16 25.90 0.05
C GLY A 303 -8.98 27.17 -0.22
N ILE A 304 -10.04 27.07 -1.02
CA ILE A 304 -10.92 28.20 -1.36
C ILE A 304 -11.53 28.83 -0.10
N ARG A 305 -11.97 28.03 0.87
CA ARG A 305 -12.52 28.51 2.16
C ARG A 305 -11.46 29.15 3.07
N GLN A 306 -10.18 28.76 2.96
CA GLN A 306 -9.06 29.34 3.70
C GLN A 306 -8.53 30.63 3.07
N GLU A 307 -8.50 30.71 1.74
CA GLU A 307 -8.11 31.90 0.96
C GLU A 307 -9.08 33.09 1.14
N HIS A 308 -10.33 32.81 1.51
CA HIS A 308 -11.41 33.79 1.63
C HIS A 308 -11.97 33.86 3.07
N PRO A 309 -11.16 34.21 4.09
CA PRO A 309 -11.53 34.05 5.48
C PRO A 309 -12.66 34.99 5.92
N PRO A 310 -13.47 34.62 6.94
CA PRO A 310 -14.56 35.45 7.46
C PRO A 310 -14.13 36.81 8.03
N THR A 311 -12.85 37.05 8.28
CA THR A 311 -12.27 38.35 8.66
C THR A 311 -12.39 39.38 7.53
N GLU A 312 -12.03 38.97 6.32
CA GLU A 312 -11.84 39.85 5.17
C GLU A 312 -12.95 39.74 4.12
N TYR A 313 -13.61 38.58 4.02
CA TYR A 313 -14.60 38.30 2.97
C TYR A 313 -16.02 38.13 3.49
N LYS A 314 -17.00 38.62 2.73
CA LYS A 314 -18.42 38.29 2.89
C LYS A 314 -18.58 36.80 2.61
N GLN A 315 -18.99 36.02 3.61
CA GLN A 315 -19.07 34.58 3.50
C GLN A 315 -20.29 34.15 2.66
N PRO A 316 -20.10 33.36 1.58
CA PRO A 316 -21.20 32.73 0.84
C PRO A 316 -21.97 31.74 1.71
N LYS A 317 -23.22 31.42 1.37
CA LYS A 317 -24.02 30.42 2.11
C LYS A 317 -23.45 29.01 1.91
N GLU A 318 -22.94 28.79 0.70
CA GLU A 318 -22.24 27.61 0.18
C GLU A 318 -20.99 27.28 1.02
N PHE A 319 -20.39 28.27 1.70
CA PHE A 319 -19.26 28.05 2.60
C PHE A 319 -19.69 27.51 3.97
N GLY A 320 -20.96 27.66 4.34
CA GLY A 320 -21.57 27.04 5.53
C GLY A 320 -22.00 25.58 5.32
N GLU A 321 -21.96 25.05 4.09
CA GLU A 321 -22.31 23.65 3.83
C GLU A 321 -21.28 22.68 4.44
N ALA A 322 -21.79 21.65 5.13
CA ALA A 322 -21.01 20.52 5.61
C ALA A 322 -20.44 19.69 4.45
N ILE A 323 -19.23 19.17 4.61
CA ILE A 323 -18.53 18.43 3.56
C ILE A 323 -19.15 17.01 3.42
N PRO A 324 -19.74 16.67 2.27
CA PRO A 324 -20.33 15.34 2.06
C PRO A 324 -19.24 14.25 2.16
N GLY A 325 -19.44 13.21 2.97
CA GLY A 325 -18.52 12.07 3.08
C GLY A 325 -17.31 12.26 4.01
N GLU A 326 -17.15 13.43 4.64
CA GLU A 326 -16.04 13.69 5.59
C GLU A 326 -16.05 12.72 6.78
N GLU A 327 -17.24 12.27 7.20
CA GLU A 327 -17.43 11.23 8.22
C GLU A 327 -16.73 9.90 7.87
N ILE A 328 -16.71 9.52 6.59
CA ILE A 328 -16.11 8.27 6.11
C ILE A 328 -14.59 8.42 6.07
N TYR A 329 -14.10 9.56 5.55
CA TYR A 329 -12.68 9.89 5.55
C TYR A 329 -12.10 9.85 6.97
N GLU A 330 -12.66 10.62 7.91
CA GLU A 330 -12.16 10.64 9.29
C GLU A 330 -12.32 9.28 10.01
N LYS A 331 -13.38 8.51 9.73
CA LYS A 331 -13.53 7.14 10.28
C LYS A 331 -12.35 6.24 9.88
N TYR A 332 -12.03 6.15 8.60
CA TYR A 332 -10.94 5.28 8.14
C TYR A 332 -9.56 5.84 8.49
N ARG A 333 -9.36 7.15 8.40
CA ARG A 333 -8.15 7.85 8.89
C ARG A 333 -7.88 7.55 10.36
N LYS A 334 -8.89 7.60 11.22
CA LYS A 334 -8.80 7.28 12.65
C LYS A 334 -8.52 5.80 12.94
N TRP A 335 -9.04 4.88 12.13
CA TRP A 335 -8.80 3.43 12.28
C TRP A 335 -7.43 2.98 11.75
N LEU A 336 -6.93 3.66 10.72
CA LEU A 336 -5.70 3.29 10.00
C LEU A 336 -4.50 4.18 10.35
N LYS A 337 -4.63 5.16 11.23
CA LYS A 337 -3.51 5.91 11.82
C LYS A 337 -3.00 5.28 13.12
N ASN A 338 -1.69 5.16 13.25
CA ASN A 338 -1.02 4.69 14.46
C ASN A 338 -1.04 5.79 15.53
N LYS A 339 -1.76 5.58 16.63
CA LYS A 339 -1.86 6.55 17.75
C LYS A 339 -0.52 6.86 18.44
N LYS A 340 0.50 6.00 18.29
CA LYS A 340 1.82 6.17 18.95
C LYS A 340 2.89 6.76 18.03
N THR A 341 2.93 6.35 16.75
CA THR A 341 3.95 6.78 15.79
C THR A 341 3.46 7.83 14.80
N GLY A 342 2.17 8.14 14.77
CA GLY A 342 1.56 9.05 13.80
C GLY A 342 1.42 8.48 12.38
N MET A 343 2.08 7.36 12.06
CA MET A 343 2.08 6.69 10.77
C MET A 343 0.67 6.33 10.28
N THR A 344 0.38 6.59 9.01
CA THR A 344 -0.90 6.25 8.37
C THR A 344 -0.74 5.01 7.49
N TYR A 345 -1.52 3.96 7.75
CA TYR A 345 -1.48 2.69 7.00
C TYR A 345 -2.48 2.67 5.83
N VAL A 346 -2.70 3.83 5.22
CA VAL A 346 -3.60 4.05 4.08
C VAL A 346 -3.12 5.29 3.32
N ASP A 347 -3.34 5.28 2.02
CA ASP A 347 -3.00 6.36 1.11
C ASP A 347 -4.30 6.94 0.57
N PHE A 348 -4.63 8.17 0.98
CA PHE A 348 -5.85 8.90 0.60
C PHE A 348 -5.60 9.95 -0.49
N GLY A 349 -4.37 10.10 -0.98
CA GLY A 349 -3.96 11.21 -1.84
C GLY A 349 -3.36 12.41 -1.10
N ASP A 350 -3.27 12.34 0.24
CA ASP A 350 -2.65 13.35 1.12
C ASP A 350 -1.12 13.51 0.90
N GLU A 351 -0.46 12.58 0.20
CA GLU A 351 1.01 12.45 0.12
C GLU A 351 1.57 12.68 -1.31
N THR A 352 0.86 13.39 -2.19
CA THR A 352 1.29 13.70 -3.58
C THR A 352 1.33 15.18 -3.90
#